data_AF-A0A9E2YUU1-F1
#
_entry.id   AF-A0A9E2YUU1-F1
#
_cell.length_a   1.000
_cell.length_b   1.000
_cell.length_c   1.000
_cell.angle_alpha   90.00
_cell.angle_beta   90.00
_cell.angle_gamma   90.00
#
_symmetry.space_group_name_H-M   'P 1'
#
loop_
_entity.id
_entity.type
_entity.pdbx_description
1 polymer ?
#
loop_
_entity_poly.entity_id
_entity_poly.type
_entity_poly.pdbx_seq_one_letter_code
_entity_poly.pdbx_strand_id
1 'polypeptide(L)'
;MLRVAVLLVTAQALSGAVDFQKQVAPILEQDCVPCHSASKAAGGLAIVSRQALMARKSVVPGSAATSKVYVLAASGAMPPGAKLPDAKLALLKQWIDEGASWP
;
A
#
# COMPACT_ATOMS: atom_id res chain seq x y z
N MET A 1 15.28 -19.48 48.74
CA MET A 1 15.76 -18.52 47.72
C MET A 1 14.99 -18.77 46.43
N LEU A 2 13.86 -18.07 46.22
CA LEU A 2 12.95 -18.34 45.12
C LEU A 2 13.35 -17.47 43.91
N ARG A 3 13.84 -18.08 42.83
CA ARG A 3 14.11 -17.38 41.57
C ARG A 3 12.84 -17.38 40.73
N VAL A 4 12.17 -16.23 40.66
CA VAL A 4 11.05 -16.01 39.74
C VAL A 4 11.64 -15.75 38.36
N ALA A 5 11.43 -16.68 37.43
CA ALA A 5 11.74 -16.48 36.02
C ALA A 5 10.56 -15.76 35.36
N VAL A 6 10.78 -14.53 34.91
CA VAL A 6 9.80 -13.78 34.12
C VAL A 6 9.96 -14.19 32.65
N LEU A 7 9.03 -14.99 32.15
CA LEU A 7 8.88 -15.26 30.73
C LEU A 7 8.16 -14.07 30.08
N LEU A 8 8.92 -13.20 29.40
CA LEU A 8 8.35 -12.23 28.48
C LEU A 8 7.82 -12.97 27.25
N VAL A 9 6.51 -13.22 27.22
CA VAL A 9 5.81 -13.64 26.00
C VAL A 9 5.58 -12.40 25.16
N THR A 10 6.40 -12.20 24.13
CA THR A 10 6.12 -11.20 23.09
C THR A 10 4.99 -11.72 22.21
N ALA A 11 3.83 -11.06 22.25
CA ALA A 11 2.76 -11.31 21.30
C ALA A 11 3.19 -10.81 19.91
N GLN A 12 3.66 -11.70 19.03
CA GLN A 12 3.71 -11.40 17.61
C GLN A 12 2.26 -11.27 17.11
N ALA A 13 1.86 -10.07 16.73
CA ALA A 13 0.63 -9.87 15.98
C ALA A 13 0.77 -10.59 14.64
N LEU A 14 0.10 -11.74 14.49
CA LEU A 14 -0.14 -12.40 13.22
C LEU A 14 -1.14 -11.54 12.41
N SER A 15 -0.69 -10.39 11.91
CA SER A 15 -1.40 -9.75 10.81
C SER A 15 -1.20 -10.65 9.61
N GLY A 16 -2.27 -11.30 9.14
CA GLY A 16 -2.21 -12.11 7.93
C GLY A 16 -1.76 -11.28 6.73
N ALA A 17 -1.17 -11.94 5.73
CA ALA A 17 -0.78 -11.29 4.49
C ALA A 17 -1.98 -10.56 3.85
N VAL A 18 -1.74 -9.39 3.27
CA VAL A 18 -2.79 -8.60 2.64
C VAL A 18 -3.31 -9.33 1.40
N ASP A 19 -4.62 -9.55 1.34
CA ASP A 19 -5.30 -10.06 0.16
C ASP A 19 -5.48 -8.91 -0.84
N PHE A 20 -4.69 -8.93 -1.92
CA PHE A 20 -4.71 -7.87 -2.92
C PHE A 20 -6.12 -7.63 -3.48
N GLN A 21 -6.80 -8.69 -3.92
CA GLN A 21 -8.10 -8.60 -4.58
C GLN A 21 -9.18 -8.05 -3.65
N LYS A 22 -9.18 -8.47 -2.38
CA LYS A 22 -10.20 -8.05 -1.42
C LYS A 22 -9.92 -6.70 -0.78
N GLN A 23 -8.64 -6.35 -0.59
CA GLN A 23 -8.25 -5.23 0.28
C GLN A 23 -7.56 -4.10 -0.47
N VAL A 24 -6.80 -4.38 -1.53
CA VAL A 24 -5.98 -3.37 -2.23
C VAL A 24 -6.62 -2.94 -3.56
N ALA A 25 -7.11 -3.88 -4.36
CA ALA A 25 -7.75 -3.60 -5.63
C ALA A 25 -8.90 -2.57 -5.49
N PRO A 26 -9.80 -2.67 -4.49
CA PRO A 26 -10.84 -1.66 -4.30
C PRO A 26 -10.30 -0.26 -3.97
N ILE A 27 -9.16 -0.17 -3.27
CA ILE A 27 -8.49 1.11 -2.98
C ILE A 27 -7.96 1.73 -4.28
N LEU A 28 -7.28 0.93 -5.11
CA LEU A 28 -6.75 1.41 -6.39
C LEU A 28 -7.89 1.84 -7.33
N GLU A 29 -8.95 1.06 -7.42
CA GLU A 29 -10.12 1.36 -8.25
C GLU A 29 -10.86 2.62 -7.82
N GLN A 30 -11.07 2.80 -6.51
CA GLN A 30 -11.85 3.93 -6.00
C GLN A 30 -11.03 5.22 -5.90
N ASP A 31 -9.79 5.13 -5.43
CA ASP A 31 -9.03 6.30 -5.02
C ASP A 31 -7.92 6.68 -6.03
N CYS A 32 -7.53 5.80 -6.94
CA CYS A 32 -6.41 6.04 -7.88
C CYS A 32 -6.85 6.08 -9.35
N VAL A 33 -7.62 5.07 -9.80
CA VAL A 33 -8.07 4.93 -11.19
C VAL A 33 -8.85 6.14 -11.73
N PRO A 34 -9.65 6.90 -10.97
CA PRO A 34 -10.36 8.07 -11.53
C PRO A 34 -9.44 9.12 -12.18
N CYS A 35 -8.16 9.19 -11.78
CA CYS A 35 -7.16 10.07 -12.38
C CYS A 35 -6.02 9.34 -13.11
N HIS A 36 -5.88 8.02 -12.91
CA HIS A 36 -4.83 7.17 -13.46
C HIS A 36 -5.40 5.98 -14.24
N SER A 37 -6.41 6.21 -15.08
CA SER A 37 -7.02 5.20 -15.95
C SER A 37 -6.33 5.15 -17.33
N ALA A 38 -6.74 4.19 -18.16
CA ALA A 38 -6.31 4.13 -19.57
C ALA A 38 -6.68 5.40 -20.36
N SER A 39 -7.81 6.04 -20.05
CA SER A 39 -8.29 7.26 -20.72
C SER A 39 -7.73 8.55 -20.10
N LYS A 40 -7.18 8.47 -18.89
CA LYS A 40 -6.62 9.63 -18.16
C LYS A 40 -5.39 9.21 -17.38
N ALA A 41 -4.21 9.57 -17.89
CA ALA A 41 -2.92 9.24 -17.29
C ALA A 41 -2.31 10.45 -16.56
N ALA A 42 -2.95 10.94 -15.49
CA ALA A 42 -2.44 12.09 -14.74
C ALA A 42 -1.00 11.80 -14.24
N GLY A 43 -0.12 12.82 -14.30
CA GLY A 43 1.29 12.64 -13.95
C GLY A 43 2.06 11.64 -14.84
N GLY A 44 1.49 11.23 -15.98
CA GLY A 44 2.06 10.27 -16.91
C GLY A 44 2.03 8.83 -16.39
N LEU A 45 1.02 8.47 -15.58
CA LEU A 45 0.81 7.11 -15.08
C LEU A 45 -0.64 6.69 -15.34
N ALA A 46 -0.82 5.52 -15.97
CA ALA A 46 -2.09 4.81 -16.08
C ALA A 46 -1.96 3.42 -15.44
N ILE A 47 -2.88 3.06 -14.54
CA ILE A 47 -2.92 1.78 -13.85
C ILE A 47 -3.69 0.79 -14.72
N VAL A 48 -3.04 0.30 -15.77
CA VAL A 48 -3.61 -0.66 -16.74
C VAL A 48 -2.98 -2.05 -16.61
N SER A 49 -1.88 -2.16 -15.88
CA SER A 49 -1.18 -3.41 -15.61
C SER A 49 -0.26 -3.28 -14.40
N ARG A 50 0.16 -4.43 -13.85
CA ARG A 50 1.18 -4.50 -12.80
C ARG A 50 2.47 -3.78 -13.22
N GLN A 51 2.94 -4.01 -14.44
CA GLN A 51 4.13 -3.37 -14.98
C GLN A 51 3.99 -1.85 -15.01
N ALA A 52 2.82 -1.33 -15.41
CA ALA A 52 2.58 0.10 -15.42
C ALA A 52 2.63 0.69 -14.00
N LEU A 53 2.05 0.00 -13.02
CA LEU A 53 2.08 0.43 -11.62
C LEU A 53 3.48 0.36 -10.98
N MET A 54 4.34 -0.54 -11.45
CA MET A 54 5.74 -0.65 -11.01
C MET A 54 6.67 0.33 -11.73
N ALA A 55 6.27 0.81 -12.91
CA ALA A 55 7.06 1.75 -13.69
C ALA A 55 7.31 3.04 -12.91
N ARG A 56 8.43 3.72 -13.25
CA ARG A 56 8.79 5.03 -12.70
C ARG A 56 8.85 5.07 -11.16
N LYS A 57 9.08 3.92 -10.51
CA LYS A 57 9.10 3.72 -9.05
C LYS A 57 7.76 4.10 -8.39
N SER A 58 6.65 3.89 -9.09
CA SER A 58 5.32 4.12 -8.52
C SER A 58 5.05 3.13 -7.38
N VAL A 59 5.28 1.83 -7.63
CA VAL A 59 5.39 0.79 -6.60
C VAL A 59 6.79 0.17 -6.64
N VAL A 60 7.43 0.11 -5.48
CA VAL A 60 8.69 -0.59 -5.22
C VAL A 60 8.41 -1.70 -4.21
N PRO A 61 8.31 -2.97 -4.65
CA PRO A 61 8.11 -4.10 -3.75
C PRO A 61 9.10 -4.12 -2.58
N GLY A 62 8.59 -4.33 -1.37
CA GLY A 62 9.38 -4.37 -0.14
C GLY A 62 9.70 -2.99 0.45
N SER A 63 9.25 -1.89 -0.17
CA SER A 63 9.52 -0.54 0.36
C SER A 63 8.44 0.46 0.01
N ALA A 64 7.44 0.58 0.88
CA ALA A 64 6.43 1.63 0.80
C ALA A 64 7.07 3.03 0.88
N ALA A 65 8.13 3.19 1.69
CA ALA A 65 8.83 4.46 1.88
C ALA A 65 9.49 5.01 0.58
N THR A 66 9.82 4.15 -0.37
CA THR A 66 10.39 4.56 -1.67
C THR A 66 9.40 4.46 -2.83
N SER A 67 8.17 3.99 -2.54
CA SER A 67 7.08 3.88 -3.51
C SER A 67 6.31 5.19 -3.60
N LYS A 68 6.33 5.84 -4.77
CA LYS A 68 5.64 7.12 -4.96
C LYS A 68 4.14 7.04 -4.67
N VAL A 69 3.49 5.91 -5.00
CA VAL A 69 2.06 5.73 -4.75
C VAL A 69 1.74 5.89 -3.27
N TYR A 70 2.57 5.34 -2.38
CA TYR A 70 2.37 5.43 -0.94
C TYR A 70 2.79 6.80 -0.42
N VAL A 71 3.96 7.32 -0.81
CA VAL A 71 4.47 8.61 -0.33
C VAL A 71 3.51 9.75 -0.65
N LEU A 72 2.97 9.80 -1.87
CA LEU A 72 2.02 10.82 -2.30
C LEU A 72 0.64 10.64 -1.65
N ALA A 73 0.22 9.39 -1.43
CA ALA A 73 -1.04 9.12 -0.73
C ALA A 73 -0.97 9.51 0.75
N ALA A 74 0.13 9.14 1.43
CA ALA A 74 0.33 9.41 2.84
C ALA A 74 0.49 10.91 3.14
N SER A 75 1.08 11.68 2.21
CA SER A 75 1.17 13.14 2.34
C SER A 75 -0.14 13.87 2.03
N GLY A 76 -1.14 13.18 1.49
CA GLY A 76 -2.40 13.79 1.04
C GLY A 76 -2.28 14.57 -0.27
N ALA A 77 -1.13 14.48 -0.97
CA ALA A 77 -0.98 15.04 -2.30
C ALA A 77 -1.81 14.27 -3.35
N MET A 78 -2.06 12.98 -3.10
CA MET A 78 -2.92 12.12 -3.92
C MET A 78 -3.91 11.34 -3.05
N PRO A 79 -5.16 11.16 -3.51
CA PRO A 79 -5.78 11.88 -4.61
C PRO A 79 -5.96 13.37 -4.25
N PRO A 80 -6.12 14.26 -5.25
CA PRO A 80 -6.40 15.65 -4.99
C PRO A 80 -7.68 15.83 -4.17
N GLY A 81 -7.68 16.78 -3.23
CA GLY A 81 -8.85 17.20 -2.46
C GLY A 81 -9.09 16.45 -1.16
N ALA A 82 -8.71 15.17 -1.05
CA ALA A 82 -8.86 14.42 0.19
C ALA A 82 -7.77 13.35 0.35
N LYS A 83 -7.08 13.37 1.50
CA LYS A 83 -6.15 12.30 1.91
C LYS A 83 -6.93 11.01 2.14
N LEU A 84 -6.35 9.87 1.77
CA LEU A 84 -6.90 8.55 2.12
C LEU A 84 -7.05 8.40 3.65
N PRO A 85 -8.10 7.69 4.11
CA PRO A 85 -8.18 7.23 5.48
C PRO A 85 -6.95 6.42 5.87
N ASP A 86 -6.50 6.56 7.12
CA ASP A 86 -5.28 5.90 7.59
C ASP A 86 -5.36 4.36 7.51
N ALA A 87 -6.56 3.78 7.61
CA ALA A 87 -6.77 2.35 7.40
C ALA A 87 -6.44 1.89 5.96
N LYS A 88 -6.84 2.68 4.94
CA LYS A 88 -6.49 2.40 3.54
C LYS A 88 -4.98 2.58 3.31
N LEU A 89 -4.38 3.61 3.90
CA LEU A 89 -2.93 3.82 3.85
C LEU A 89 -2.15 2.67 4.50
N ALA A 90 -2.63 2.16 5.63
CA ALA A 90 -2.00 1.03 6.31
C ALA A 90 -2.04 -0.24 5.45
N LEU A 91 -3.17 -0.54 4.81
CA LEU A 91 -3.29 -1.66 3.87
C LEU A 91 -2.36 -1.51 2.68
N LEU A 92 -2.33 -0.32 2.07
CA LEU A 92 -1.45 -0.04 0.93
C LEU A 92 0.03 -0.18 1.33
N LYS A 93 0.41 0.33 2.50
CA LYS A 93 1.76 0.20 3.05
C LYS A 93 2.14 -1.25 3.25
N GLN A 94 1.31 -2.00 3.98
CA GLN A 94 1.57 -3.39 4.31
C GLN A 94 1.70 -4.24 3.04
N TRP A 95 0.78 -4.09 2.09
CA TRP A 95 0.84 -4.78 0.80
C TRP A 95 2.15 -4.51 0.05
N ILE A 96 2.60 -3.25 -0.02
CA ILE A 96 3.86 -2.92 -0.68
C ILE A 96 5.05 -3.54 0.05
N ASP A 97 5.09 -3.42 1.37
CA ASP A 97 6.18 -3.95 2.20
C ASP A 97 6.25 -5.49 2.18
N GLU A 98 5.12 -6.17 1.98
CA GLU A 98 5.01 -7.63 1.76
C GLU A 98 5.45 -8.05 0.34
N GLY A 99 5.86 -7.12 -0.51
CA GLY A 99 6.37 -7.40 -1.85
C GLY A 99 5.38 -7.09 -2.98
N ALA A 100 4.29 -6.36 -2.69
CA ALA A 100 3.30 -5.92 -3.66
C ALA A 100 2.79 -7.08 -4.55
N SER A 101 2.45 -8.21 -3.92
CA SER A 101 1.93 -9.38 -4.62
C SER A 101 0.65 -9.02 -5.38
N TRP A 102 0.58 -9.43 -6.64
CA TRP A 102 -0.51 -9.10 -7.55
C TRP A 102 -0.78 -10.35 -8.41
N PRO A 103 -2.05 -10.75 -8.62
CA PRO A 103 -2.42 -11.94 -9.39
C PRO A 103 -2.04 -11.94 -10.87
#